data_AF-A0A6P1C1N9-F1
#
_entry.id   AF-A0A6P1C1N9-F1
#
_cell.length_a   1.000
_cell.length_b   1.000
_cell.length_c   1.000
_cell.angle_alpha   90.00
_cell.angle_beta   90.00
_cell.angle_gamma   90.00
#
_symmetry.space_group_name_H-M   'P 1'
#
loop_
_entity.id
_entity.type
_entity.pdbx_description
1 polymer ?
#
loop_
_entity_poly.entity_id
_entity_poly.type
_entity_poly.pdbx_seq_one_letter_code
_entity_poly.pdbx_strand_id
1 'polypeptide(L)' 'VLSIEEEAIIVAFRRHTLLPLDDCLYALQPTIPHLTRSSLHRCLQRHGISRLPEVEGSKPSKKKFKAYPIGY' A
#
# COMPACT_ATOMS: atom_id res chain seq x y z
N VAL A 1 9.71 2.58 -16.94
CA VAL A 1 8.49 1.74 -17.00
C VAL A 1 8.89 0.41 -16.40
N LEU A 2 8.12 -0.13 -15.46
CA LEU A 2 8.48 -1.36 -14.75
C LEU A 2 8.41 -2.56 -15.71
N SER A 3 9.34 -3.50 -15.60
CA SER A 3 9.29 -4.76 -16.35
C SER A 3 8.20 -5.69 -15.78
N ILE A 4 7.79 -6.69 -16.58
CA ILE A 4 6.79 -7.68 -16.15
C ILE A 4 7.31 -8.50 -14.95
N GLU A 5 8.61 -8.76 -14.91
CA GLU A 5 9.27 -9.50 -13.81
C GLU A 5 9.27 -8.67 -12.52
N GLU A 6 9.62 -7.39 -12.62
CA GLU A 6 9.60 -6.45 -11.50
C GLU A 6 8.19 -6.29 -10.94
N GLU A 7 7.19 -6.21 -11.83
CA GLU A 7 5.78 -6.14 -11.45
C GLU A 7 5.32 -7.40 -10.72
N ALA A 8 5.72 -8.58 -11.19
CA ALA A 8 5.44 -9.84 -10.52
C ALA A 8 6.07 -9.90 -9.11
N ILE A 9 7.32 -9.44 -8.95
CA ILE A 9 8.00 -9.37 -7.66
C ILE A 9 7.25 -8.44 -6.69
N ILE A 10 6.87 -7.25 -7.14
CA ILE A 10 6.11 -6.29 -6.31
C ILE A 10 4.77 -6.89 -5.87
N VAL A 11 4.03 -7.53 -6.79
CA VAL A 11 2.73 -8.13 -6.50
C VAL A 11 2.87 -9.29 -5.51
N ALA A 12 3.84 -10.18 -5.73
CA ALA A 12 4.10 -11.28 -4.82
C ALA A 12 4.50 -10.76 -3.43
N PHE A 13 5.44 -9.82 -3.37
CA PHE A 13 5.89 -9.20 -2.12
C PHE A 13 4.73 -8.57 -1.35
N ARG A 14 3.86 -7.80 -2.02
CA ARG A 14 2.69 -7.16 -1.40
C ARG A 14 1.65 -8.15 -0.87
N ARG A 15 1.50 -9.31 -1.50
CA ARG A 15 0.56 -10.35 -1.04
C ARG A 15 1.10 -11.13 0.16
N HIS A 16 2.41 -11.28 0.25
CA HIS A 16 3.06 -12.01 1.35
C HIS A 16 3.41 -11.13 2.55
N THR A 17 3.56 -9.82 2.34
CA THR A 17 3.94 -8.88 3.40
C THR A 17 2.76 -8.01 3.81
N LEU A 18 2.56 -7.84 5.13
CA LEU A 18 1.60 -6.90 5.71
C LEU A 18 2.22 -5.51 5.91
N LEU A 19 3.24 -5.16 5.12
CA LEU A 19 4.00 -3.93 5.29
C LEU A 19 3.25 -2.70 4.73
N PRO A 20 3.37 -1.55 5.39
CA PRO A 20 3.02 -0.25 4.81
C PRO A 20 3.67 -0.03 3.43
N LEU A 21 3.05 0.84 2.63
CA LEU A 21 3.48 1.10 1.25
C LEU A 21 4.94 1.58 1.15
N ASP A 22 5.33 2.48 2.05
CA ASP A 22 6.66 3.08 2.05
C ASP A 22 7.73 2.09 2.53
N ASP A 23 7.38 1.16 3.43
CA ASP A 23 8.27 0.08 3.86
C ASP A 23 8.48 -0.96 2.74
N CYS A 24 7.43 -1.25 1.95
CA CYS A 24 7.58 -2.07 0.74
C CYS A 24 8.57 -1.43 -0.25
N LEU A 25 8.54 -0.11 -0.41
CA LEU A 25 9.46 0.59 -1.31
C LEU A 25 10.91 0.43 -0.85
N TYR A 26 11.18 0.62 0.45
CA TYR A 26 12.53 0.48 1.00
C TYR A 26 13.04 -0.96 0.89
N ALA A 27 12.19 -1.96 1.15
CA ALA A 27 12.55 -3.37 1.05
C ALA A 27 12.88 -3.81 -0.38
N LEU A 28 12.25 -3.20 -1.38
CA LEU A 28 12.42 -3.54 -2.81
C LEU A 28 13.50 -2.70 -3.50
N GLN A 29 13.96 -1.60 -2.89
CA GLN A 29 14.98 -0.72 -3.42
C GLN A 29 16.33 -1.42 -3.74
N PRO A 30 16.81 -2.39 -2.94
CA PRO A 30 18.03 -3.14 -3.26
C PRO A 30 17.91 -3.99 -4.52
N THR A 31 16.70 -4.51 -4.81
CA THR A 31 16.43 -5.35 -5.98
C THR A 31 16.11 -4.52 -7.21
N ILE A 32 15.39 -3.40 -7.03
CA ILE A 32 14.94 -2.51 -8.10
C ILE A 32 15.37 -1.08 -7.73
N PRO A 33 16.62 -0.68 -8.03
CA PRO A 33 17.17 0.60 -7.57
C PRO A 33 16.46 1.82 -8.18
N HIS A 34 15.83 1.66 -9.33
CA HIS A 34 15.11 2.71 -10.03
C HIS A 34 13.60 2.73 -9.70
N LEU A 35 13.18 1.95 -8.69
CA LEU A 35 11.80 1.92 -8.22
C LEU A 35 11.42 3.26 -7.59
N THR A 36 10.32 3.84 -8.07
CA THR A 36 9.77 5.08 -7.52
C THR A 36 8.44 4.81 -6.83
N ARG A 37 8.13 5.63 -5.81
CA ARG A 37 6.85 5.57 -5.08
C ARG A 37 5.64 5.61 -6.01
N SER A 38 5.68 6.48 -7.01
CA SER A 38 4.61 6.62 -8.01
C SER A 38 4.48 5.37 -8.88
N SER A 39 5.59 4.78 -9.33
CA SER A 39 5.55 3.55 -10.13
C SER A 39 4.99 2.36 -9.34
N LEU A 40 5.41 2.22 -8.07
CA LEU A 40 4.91 1.20 -7.16
C LEU A 40 3.42 1.40 -6.88
N HIS A 41 2.98 2.62 -6.58
CA HIS A 41 1.58 2.91 -6.34
C HIS A 41 0.70 2.59 -7.57
N ARG A 42 1.12 3.00 -8.78
CA ARG A 42 0.39 2.70 -10.03
C ARG A 42 0.34 1.20 -10.30
N CYS A 43 1.43 0.48 -10.04
CA CYS A 43 1.51 -0.97 -10.16
C CYS A 43 0.49 -1.65 -9.23
N LEU A 44 0.52 -1.34 -7.94
CA LEU A 44 -0.39 -1.94 -6.96
C LEU A 44 -1.86 -1.55 -7.20
N GLN A 45 -2.12 -0.33 -7.68
CA GLN A 45 -3.46 0.11 -8.04
C GLN A 45 -4.01 -0.65 -9.24
N ARG A 46 -3.19 -0.91 -10.26
CA ARG A 46 -3.56 -1.73 -11.43
C ARG A 46 -3.93 -3.16 -11.03
N HIS A 47 -3.21 -3.72 -10.07
CA HIS A 47 -3.45 -5.06 -9.52
C HIS A 47 -4.51 -5.12 -8.41
N GLY A 48 -5.14 -3.99 -8.05
CA GLY A 48 -6.18 -3.95 -7.01
C GLY A 48 -5.70 -4.22 -5.58
N ILE A 49 -4.38 -4.25 -5.34
CA ILE A 49 -3.74 -4.59 -4.06
C ILE A 49 -3.07 -3.38 -3.39
N SER A 50 -3.45 -2.16 -3.82
CA SER A 50 -2.99 -0.92 -3.19
C SER A 50 -3.41 -0.86 -1.71
N ARG A 51 -4.59 -1.39 -1.37
CA ARG A 51 -5.06 -1.50 0.01
C ARG A 51 -4.57 -2.80 0.63
N LEU A 52 -4.02 -2.73 1.85
CA LEU A 52 -3.71 -3.93 2.62
C LEU A 52 -4.99 -4.74 2.86
N PRO A 53 -4.93 -6.09 2.87
CA PRO A 53 -6.06 -6.91 3.26
C PRO A 53 -6.51 -6.48 4.66
N GLU A 54 -7.82 -6.36 4.87
CA GLU A 54 -8.34 -6.11 6.21
C GLU A 54 -7.98 -7.31 7.08
N VAL A 55 -7.03 -7.10 7.99
CA VAL A 55 -6.79 -8.05 9.07
C VAL A 55 -8.05 -8.01 9.93
N GLU A 56 -8.88 -9.04 9.78
CA GLU A 56 -10.05 -9.33 10.62
C GLU A 56 -9.61 -9.23 12.10
N GLY A 57 -9.87 -8.09 12.74
CA GLY A 57 -9.56 -7.88 14.16
C GLY A 57 -9.00 -6.51 14.56
N SER A 58 -8.53 -5.67 13.63
CA SER A 58 -7.85 -4.41 14.01
C SER A 58 -8.62 -3.12 13.73
N LYS A 59 -9.92 -3.20 13.39
CA LYS A 59 -10.72 -1.98 13.21
C LYS A 59 -11.28 -1.53 14.56
N PRO A 60 -10.80 -0.43 15.16
CA PRO A 60 -11.54 0.20 16.24
C PRO A 60 -12.92 0.58 15.70
N SER A 61 -13.97 0.28 16.46
CA SER A 61 -15.35 0.60 16.11
C SER A 61 -15.42 2.07 15.64
N LYS A 62 -15.90 2.31 14.42
CA LYS A 62 -16.00 3.66 13.85
C LYS A 62 -16.88 4.50 14.77
N LYS A 63 -16.27 5.37 15.59
CA LYS A 63 -17.00 6.35 16.38
C LYS A 63 -17.44 7.49 15.47
N LYS A 64 -18.72 7.86 15.52
CA LYS A 64 -19.20 9.05 14.83
C LYS A 64 -18.49 10.27 15.43
N PHE A 65 -18.04 11.19 14.57
CA PHE A 65 -17.55 12.49 15.01
C PHE A 65 -18.67 13.20 15.79
N LYS A 66 -18.33 13.89 16.87
CA LYS A 66 -19.32 14.67 17.62
C LYS A 66 -19.85 15.78 16.71
N ALA A 67 -21.17 15.97 16.67
CA ALA A 67 -21.75 17.09 15.97
C ALA A 67 -21.40 18.38 16.73
N TYR A 68 -20.44 19.14 16.22
CA TYR A 68 -20.14 20.48 16.70
C TYR A 68 -20.86 21.49 15.79
N PRO A 69 -21.43 22.57 16.35
CA PRO A 69 -21.95 23.67 15.55
C PRO A 69 -20.80 24.34 14.78
N ILE A 70 -21.11 24.91 13.62
CA ILE A 70 -20.12 25.64 12.83
C ILE A 70 -19.71 26.92 13.58
N GLY A 71 -18.43 27.09 13.91
CA GLY A 71 -17.90 28.32 14.48
C GLY A 71 -17.33 28.27 15.92
N TYR A 72 -16.67 27.18 16.32
CA TYR A 72 -15.72 27.20 17.45
C TYR A 72 -14.29 27.11 16.94
#